data_AF-A0A3M1AYC6-F1
#
_entry.id   AF-A0A3M1AYC6-F1
#
_cell.length_a   1.000
_cell.length_b   1.000
_cell.length_c   1.000
_cell.angle_alpha   90.00
_cell.angle_beta   90.00
_cell.angle_gamma   90.00
#
_symmetry.space_group_name_H-M   'P 1'
#
loop_
_entity.id
_entity.type
_entity.pdbx_description
1 polymer ?
#
loop_
_entity_poly.entity_id
_entity_poly.type
_entity_poly.pdbx_seq_one_letter_code
_entity_poly.pdbx_strand_id
1 'polypeptide(L)'
;MSANYCARHANELAYKKCFYCHRPICKHCLLRASHHFFCSRKCHQLYLLRKRLRRVHRQTAVFRKWVRMHLRRVAPHYPLMLGILNFILIFLFFTGLHKLSRLEGMMNRHLESARAAKVSGANPSAETGKVTSGKADNRAPFFNIVSPPVGAVVSKNPVTIVGQASENYVIVLSQAHRPVQAVIPKNQVFRFNNVEANPGKNEFEVRAIDPEGNVNVIEKVSFIYKNPELAFLARDFNRGAHELKYVALTFDGGGMDNAAGQILAVLDRYHIQATMFLTGQFIRHFPEMTRRIVAAGHEVGNHTW
;
A
#
# COMPACT_ATOMS: atom_id res chain seq x y z
N MET A 1 -19.79 13.98 20.90
CA MET A 1 -19.26 14.04 19.51
C MET A 1 -20.12 13.13 18.66
N SER A 2 -20.77 13.64 17.62
CA SER A 2 -21.58 12.81 16.71
C SER A 2 -20.69 11.79 15.99
N ALA A 3 -21.10 10.52 15.98
CA ALA A 3 -20.42 9.49 15.22
C ALA A 3 -20.47 9.85 13.73
N ASN A 4 -19.31 10.00 13.10
CA ASN A 4 -19.24 10.26 11.66
C ASN A 4 -19.43 8.93 10.92
N TYR A 5 -20.53 8.79 10.18
CA TYR A 5 -20.81 7.64 9.33
C TYR A 5 -20.19 7.82 7.93
N CYS A 6 -19.98 6.72 7.23
CA CYS A 6 -19.49 6.77 5.87
C CYS A 6 -20.49 7.48 4.96
N ALA A 7 -19.99 8.37 4.09
CA ALA A 7 -20.81 9.09 3.12
C ALA A 7 -21.45 8.20 2.03
N ARG A 8 -21.17 6.89 2.03
CA ARG A 8 -21.73 5.90 1.11
C ARG A 8 -22.47 4.76 1.81
N HIS A 9 -22.06 4.42 3.02
CA HIS A 9 -22.71 3.38 3.84
C HIS A 9 -23.19 4.03 5.13
N ALA A 10 -24.48 4.35 5.21
CA ALA A 10 -25.08 5.04 6.34
C ALA A 10 -24.94 4.28 7.67
N ASN A 11 -24.80 2.94 7.60
CA ASN A 11 -24.71 2.07 8.78
C ASN A 11 -23.26 1.72 9.16
N GLU A 12 -22.26 2.25 8.46
CA GLU A 12 -20.85 1.97 8.76
C GLU A 12 -20.13 3.21 9.29
N LEU A 13 -19.38 3.02 10.38
CA LEU A 13 -18.54 4.06 10.95
C LEU A 13 -17.42 4.48 9.98
N ALA A 14 -17.20 5.79 9.88
CA ALA A 14 -16.12 6.34 9.09
C ALA A 14 -14.77 5.99 9.72
N TYR A 15 -13.87 5.43 8.92
CA TYR A 15 -12.52 5.08 9.32
C TYR A 15 -11.51 6.19 9.02
N LYS A 16 -11.63 6.83 7.85
CA LYS A 16 -10.79 7.95 7.40
C LYS A 16 -11.63 8.99 6.66
N LYS A 17 -10.99 10.07 6.20
CA LYS A 17 -11.57 11.03 5.24
C LYS A 17 -10.88 10.90 3.89
N CYS A 18 -11.64 11.06 2.81
CA CYS A 18 -11.07 11.11 1.47
C CYS A 18 -10.14 12.33 1.35
N PHE A 19 -8.92 12.15 0.87
CA PHE A 19 -7.92 13.20 0.76
C PHE A 19 -8.32 14.34 -0.21
N TYR A 20 -9.08 14.00 -1.27
CA TYR A 20 -9.52 14.99 -2.26
C TYR A 20 -10.80 15.74 -1.86
N CYS A 21 -11.89 15.03 -1.53
CA CYS A 21 -13.20 15.63 -1.26
C CYS A 21 -13.57 15.73 0.23
N HIS A 22 -12.70 15.27 1.13
CA HIS A 22 -12.86 15.29 2.59
C HIS A 22 -14.06 14.53 3.18
N ARG A 23 -14.85 13.84 2.34
CA ARG A 23 -15.98 13.02 2.80
C ARG A 23 -15.50 11.84 3.68
N PRO A 24 -16.24 11.50 4.74
CA PRO A 24 -15.95 10.34 5.58
C PRO A 24 -16.08 9.03 4.78
N ILE A 25 -15.11 8.13 4.95
CA ILE A 25 -15.01 6.84 4.25
C ILE A 25 -14.84 5.70 5.26
N CYS A 26 -15.66 4.65 5.11
CA CYS A 26 -15.48 3.36 5.80
C CYS A 26 -14.33 2.55 5.18
N LYS A 27 -14.00 1.41 5.80
CA LYS A 27 -12.98 0.48 5.29
C LYS A 27 -13.33 -0.11 3.91
N HIS A 28 -14.62 -0.34 3.63
CA HIS A 28 -15.07 -0.88 2.34
C HIS A 28 -14.97 0.13 1.18
N CYS A 29 -15.15 1.41 1.46
CA CYS A 29 -15.03 2.50 0.49
C CYS A 29 -13.61 3.05 0.33
N LEU A 30 -12.63 2.50 1.05
CA LEU A 30 -11.27 3.02 1.12
C LEU A 30 -10.45 2.58 -0.10
N LEU A 31 -10.17 3.52 -0.99
CA LEU A 31 -9.21 3.34 -2.08
C LEU A 31 -7.84 3.93 -1.67
N ARG A 32 -6.83 3.08 -1.49
CA ARG A 32 -5.45 3.52 -1.23
C ARG A 32 -4.73 3.75 -2.55
N ALA A 33 -4.23 4.97 -2.77
CA ALA A 33 -3.44 5.30 -3.95
C ALA A 33 -2.45 6.44 -3.64
N SER A 34 -1.23 6.39 -4.20
CA SER A 34 -0.23 7.46 -4.07
C SER A 34 -0.05 7.99 -2.63
N HIS A 35 0.04 7.08 -1.65
CA HIS A 35 0.18 7.37 -0.20
C HIS A 35 -1.01 8.11 0.46
N HIS A 36 -2.13 8.26 -0.25
CA HIS A 36 -3.35 8.89 0.25
C HIS A 36 -4.56 7.95 0.17
N PHE A 37 -5.62 8.30 0.91
CA PHE A 37 -6.89 7.57 0.89
C PHE A 37 -7.93 8.36 0.10
N PHE A 38 -8.63 7.69 -0.80
CA PHE A 38 -9.68 8.28 -1.63
C PHE A 38 -10.98 7.50 -1.46
N CYS A 39 -12.11 8.17 -1.63
CA CYS A 39 -13.38 7.47 -1.67
C CYS A 39 -13.56 6.75 -3.03
N SER A 40 -13.01 7.27 -4.12
CA SER A 40 -13.19 6.70 -5.46
C SER A 40 -12.01 6.95 -6.38
N ARG A 41 -11.91 6.15 -7.47
CA ARG A 41 -10.94 6.37 -8.56
C ARG A 41 -11.07 7.77 -9.16
N LYS A 42 -12.29 8.30 -9.29
CA LYS A 42 -12.54 9.67 -9.76
C LYS A 42 -11.88 10.71 -8.85
N CYS A 43 -11.97 10.58 -7.53
CA CYS A 43 -11.30 11.49 -6.60
C CYS A 43 -9.77 11.40 -6.67
N HIS A 44 -9.22 10.22 -6.90
CA HIS A 44 -7.78 10.05 -7.14
C HIS A 44 -7.32 10.72 -8.44
N GLN A 45 -8.05 10.52 -9.54
CA GLN A 45 -7.76 11.17 -10.82
C GLN A 45 -7.83 12.70 -10.74
N LEU A 46 -8.85 13.24 -10.05
CA LEU A 46 -8.96 14.68 -9.84
C LEU A 46 -7.83 15.23 -8.96
N TYR A 47 -7.36 14.48 -7.97
CA TYR A 47 -6.16 14.82 -7.21
C TYR A 47 -4.92 14.89 -8.12
N LEU A 48 -4.70 13.88 -8.97
CA LEU A 48 -3.56 13.85 -9.90
C LEU A 48 -3.62 15.02 -10.89
N LEU A 49 -4.80 15.34 -11.42
CA LEU A 49 -5.01 16.47 -12.30
C LEU A 49 -4.67 17.80 -11.60
N ARG A 50 -5.17 18.01 -10.37
CA ARG A 50 -4.87 19.22 -9.57
C ARG A 50 -3.38 19.32 -9.25
N LYS A 51 -2.69 18.20 -9.01
CA LYS A 51 -1.23 18.16 -8.79
C LYS A 51 -0.48 18.56 -10.06
N ARG A 52 -0.89 18.05 -11.23
CA ARG A 52 -0.30 18.41 -12.53
C ARG A 52 -0.53 19.89 -12.86
N LEU A 53 -1.74 20.40 -12.67
CA LEU A 53 -2.06 21.82 -12.87
C LEU A 53 -1.23 22.72 -11.95
N ARG A 54 -1.05 22.37 -10.67
CA ARG A 54 -0.17 23.11 -9.77
C ARG A 54 1.28 23.13 -10.23
N ARG A 55 1.79 22.03 -10.78
CA ARG A 55 3.15 21.95 -11.34
C ARG A 55 3.30 22.88 -12.55
N VAL A 56 2.35 22.85 -13.48
CA VAL A 56 2.31 23.74 -14.65
C VAL A 56 2.18 25.21 -14.22
N HIS A 57 1.32 25.51 -13.24
CA HIS A 57 1.17 26.86 -12.71
C HIS A 57 2.47 27.39 -12.09
N ARG A 58 3.18 26.56 -11.30
CA ARG A 58 4.48 26.94 -10.74
C ARG A 58 5.53 27.19 -11.83
N GLN A 59 5.62 26.32 -12.83
CA GLN A 59 6.56 26.50 -13.95
C GLN A 59 6.26 27.77 -14.75
N THR A 60 4.98 28.01 -15.07
CA THR A 60 4.57 29.24 -15.78
C THR A 60 4.67 30.50 -14.93
N ALA A 61 4.60 30.41 -13.60
CA ALA A 61 4.82 31.56 -12.71
C ALA A 61 6.29 31.97 -12.67
N VAL A 62 7.21 31.00 -12.60
CA VAL A 62 8.66 31.25 -12.70
C VAL A 62 9.01 31.84 -14.06
N PHE A 63 8.49 31.25 -15.14
CA PHE A 63 8.68 31.77 -16.49
C PHE A 63 8.10 33.19 -16.64
N ARG A 64 6.88 33.46 -16.16
CA ARG A 64 6.29 34.81 -16.17
C ARG A 64 7.09 35.82 -15.36
N LYS A 65 7.72 35.42 -14.26
CA LYS A 65 8.61 36.28 -13.46
C LYS A 65 9.91 36.59 -14.21
N TRP A 66 10.51 35.57 -14.84
CA TRP A 66 11.71 35.72 -15.66
C TRP A 66 11.47 36.61 -16.89
N VAL A 67 10.37 36.36 -17.62
CA VAL A 67 9.92 37.16 -18.76
C VAL A 67 9.67 38.60 -18.32
N ARG A 68 8.98 38.86 -17.20
CA ARG A 68 8.80 40.24 -16.68
C ARG A 68 10.13 40.94 -16.37
N MET A 69 11.10 40.24 -15.81
CA MET A 69 12.43 40.82 -15.53
C MET A 69 13.21 41.15 -16.81
N HIS A 70 13.16 40.28 -17.82
CA HIS A 70 13.85 40.51 -19.09
C HIS A 70 13.14 41.58 -19.93
N LEU A 71 11.80 41.57 -19.96
CA LEU A 71 10.99 42.62 -20.58
C LEU A 71 11.32 44.01 -20.04
N ARG A 72 11.43 44.17 -18.72
CA ARG A 72 11.79 45.46 -18.10
C ARG A 72 13.19 45.95 -18.46
N ARG A 73 14.12 45.07 -18.87
CA ARG A 73 15.47 45.43 -19.33
C ARG A 73 15.54 45.77 -20.82
N VAL A 74 14.67 45.19 -21.65
CA VAL A 74 14.78 45.28 -23.13
C VAL A 74 13.68 46.16 -23.76
N ALA A 75 12.58 46.42 -23.05
CA ALA A 75 11.44 47.20 -23.53
C ALA A 75 11.76 48.62 -24.04
N PRO A 76 12.80 49.36 -23.60
CA PRO A 76 13.06 50.70 -24.15
C PRO A 76 13.57 50.71 -25.59
N HIS A 77 13.99 49.57 -26.16
CA HIS A 77 14.78 49.59 -27.41
C HIS A 77 14.20 48.79 -28.59
N TYR A 78 13.28 47.83 -28.40
CA TYR A 78 12.77 47.00 -29.53
C TYR A 78 11.32 46.48 -29.35
N PRO A 79 10.29 47.32 -29.58
CA PRO A 79 8.88 46.93 -29.39
C PRO A 79 8.36 45.89 -30.39
N LEU A 80 8.90 45.83 -31.62
CA LEU A 80 8.45 44.92 -32.68
C LEU A 80 8.84 43.45 -32.43
N MET A 81 10.07 43.23 -31.94
CA MET A 81 10.60 41.88 -31.61
C MET A 81 9.82 41.20 -30.49
N LEU A 82 9.20 42.00 -29.62
CA LEU A 82 8.43 41.51 -28.49
C LEU A 82 7.08 40.92 -28.85
N GLY A 83 6.43 41.46 -29.90
CA GLY A 83 5.20 40.90 -30.45
C GLY A 83 5.41 39.50 -31.02
N ILE A 84 6.52 39.31 -31.75
CA ILE A 84 6.86 38.04 -32.41
C ILE A 84 7.13 36.94 -31.37
N LEU A 85 7.90 37.23 -30.32
CA LEU A 85 8.21 36.25 -29.27
C LEU A 85 6.96 35.80 -28.50
N ASN A 86 6.03 36.73 -28.22
CA ASN A 86 4.77 36.42 -27.56
C ASN A 86 3.86 35.55 -28.44
N PHE A 87 3.84 35.81 -29.75
CA PHE A 87 3.09 35.01 -30.72
C PHE A 87 3.61 33.57 -30.81
N ILE A 88 4.94 33.40 -30.83
CA ILE A 88 5.59 32.08 -30.83
C ILE A 88 5.28 31.29 -29.55
N LEU A 89 5.32 31.94 -28.39
CA LEU A 89 5.01 31.28 -27.10
C LEU A 89 3.55 30.86 -27.00
N ILE A 90 2.62 31.69 -27.49
CA ILE A 90 1.19 31.37 -27.55
C ILE A 90 0.96 30.20 -28.52
N PHE A 91 1.59 30.21 -29.69
CA PHE A 91 1.49 29.14 -30.68
C PHE A 91 2.02 27.79 -30.16
N LEU A 92 3.15 27.79 -29.45
CA LEU A 92 3.70 26.59 -28.80
C LEU A 92 2.80 26.05 -27.68
N PHE A 93 2.10 26.94 -26.96
CA PHE A 93 1.13 26.55 -25.93
C PHE A 93 -0.11 25.89 -26.54
N PHE A 94 -0.66 26.44 -27.64
CA PHE A 94 -1.82 25.86 -28.33
C PHE A 94 -1.51 24.55 -29.06
N THR A 95 -0.37 24.44 -29.71
CA THR A 95 0.08 23.18 -30.34
C THR A 95 0.38 22.10 -29.31
N GLY A 96 0.90 22.46 -28.14
CA GLY A 96 1.08 21.56 -26.99
C GLY A 96 -0.24 21.03 -26.42
N LEU A 97 -1.29 21.86 -26.37
CA LEU A 97 -2.64 21.46 -25.95
C LEU A 97 -3.31 20.52 -26.96
N HIS A 98 -3.08 20.71 -28.26
CA HIS A 98 -3.62 19.84 -29.32
C HIS A 98 -3.02 18.42 -29.33
N LYS A 99 -1.80 18.24 -28.78
CA LYS A 99 -1.18 16.92 -28.57
C LYS A 99 -1.81 16.16 -27.39
N LEU A 100 -2.37 16.87 -26.41
CA LEU A 100 -3.00 16.28 -25.23
C LEU A 100 -4.41 15.74 -25.52
N SER A 101 -5.18 16.38 -26.39
CA SER A 101 -6.50 15.89 -26.82
C SER A 101 -6.41 14.60 -27.65
N ARG A 102 -5.34 14.43 -28.44
CA ARG A 102 -5.07 13.16 -29.17
C ARG A 102 -4.74 11.98 -28.25
N LEU A 103 -4.15 12.22 -27.07
CA LEU A 103 -3.87 11.18 -26.08
C LEU A 103 -5.15 10.72 -25.34
N GLU A 104 -6.12 11.61 -25.16
CA GLU A 104 -7.44 11.27 -24.62
C GLU A 104 -8.22 10.32 -25.54
N GLY A 105 -8.16 10.56 -26.85
CA GLY A 105 -8.76 9.68 -27.86
C GLY A 105 -8.10 8.29 -27.97
N MET A 106 -6.80 8.20 -27.67
CA MET A 106 -6.05 6.93 -27.71
C MET A 106 -6.30 6.08 -26.45
N MET A 107 -6.49 6.72 -25.29
CA MET A 107 -6.74 6.05 -24.01
C MET A 107 -8.18 5.49 -23.90
N ASN A 108 -9.16 6.13 -24.55
CA ASN A 108 -10.54 5.61 -24.61
C ASN A 108 -10.67 4.35 -25.48
N ARG A 109 -9.89 4.24 -26.58
CA ARG A 109 -9.87 3.02 -27.43
C ARG A 109 -9.27 1.79 -26.73
N HIS A 110 -8.38 1.99 -25.75
CA HIS A 110 -7.85 0.91 -24.92
C HIS A 110 -8.80 0.46 -23.80
N LEU A 111 -9.74 1.32 -23.37
CA LEU A 111 -10.76 0.97 -22.36
C LEU A 111 -11.95 0.22 -22.97
N GLU A 112 -12.27 0.47 -24.24
CA GLU A 112 -13.32 -0.27 -24.96
C GLU A 112 -12.84 -1.66 -25.41
N SER A 113 -11.59 -1.80 -25.88
CA SER A 113 -11.00 -3.12 -26.19
C SER A 113 -10.82 -4.00 -24.95
N ALA A 114 -10.51 -3.42 -23.79
CA ALA A 114 -10.47 -4.15 -22.50
C ALA A 114 -11.86 -4.55 -21.96
N ARG A 115 -12.94 -3.89 -22.40
CA ARG A 115 -14.33 -4.27 -22.08
C ARG A 115 -14.87 -5.35 -23.03
N ALA A 116 -14.49 -5.30 -24.31
CA ALA A 116 -14.85 -6.34 -25.28
C ALA A 116 -14.18 -7.70 -24.96
N ALA A 117 -12.93 -7.70 -24.48
CA ALA A 117 -12.22 -8.92 -24.07
C ALA A 117 -12.79 -9.59 -22.80
N LYS A 118 -13.69 -8.92 -22.06
CA LYS A 118 -14.32 -9.47 -20.84
C LYS A 118 -15.68 -10.13 -21.09
N VAL A 119 -16.15 -10.16 -22.33
CA VAL A 119 -17.43 -10.74 -22.73
C VAL A 119 -17.27 -12.04 -23.56
N SER A 120 -16.04 -12.42 -23.95
CA SER A 120 -15.76 -13.69 -24.64
C SER A 120 -14.67 -14.47 -23.90
N GLY A 121 -15.06 -15.17 -22.84
CA GLY A 121 -14.18 -16.04 -22.07
C GLY A 121 -14.88 -17.37 -21.81
N ALA A 122 -14.85 -18.24 -22.82
CA ALA A 122 -15.33 -19.61 -22.73
C ALA A 122 -14.61 -20.38 -21.62
N ASN A 123 -15.40 -21.18 -20.89
CA ASN A 123 -14.97 -22.11 -19.87
C ASN A 123 -14.00 -23.14 -20.48
N PRO A 124 -12.79 -23.35 -19.94
CA PRO A 124 -12.04 -24.56 -20.24
C PRO A 124 -12.67 -25.72 -19.47
N SER A 125 -13.16 -26.67 -20.25
CA SER A 125 -13.61 -28.00 -19.87
C SER A 125 -12.66 -28.69 -18.89
N ALA A 126 -13.26 -29.28 -17.84
CA ALA A 126 -12.60 -30.22 -16.95
C ALA A 126 -12.18 -31.47 -17.75
N GLU A 127 -10.87 -31.73 -17.83
CA GLU A 127 -10.35 -33.02 -18.24
C GLU A 127 -10.65 -34.05 -17.15
N THR A 128 -11.46 -35.04 -17.49
CA THR A 128 -11.70 -36.24 -16.70
C THR A 128 -10.47 -37.15 -16.77
N GLY A 129 -9.52 -36.92 -15.86
CA GLY A 129 -8.46 -37.87 -15.57
C GLY A 129 -9.04 -39.14 -14.92
N LYS A 130 -8.96 -40.26 -15.64
CA LYS A 130 -9.33 -41.60 -15.17
C LYS A 130 -8.42 -41.98 -14.00
N VAL A 131 -8.95 -41.98 -12.77
CA VAL A 131 -8.25 -42.45 -11.58
C VAL A 131 -8.22 -43.98 -11.61
N THR A 132 -7.01 -44.55 -11.71
CA THR A 132 -6.79 -45.98 -11.51
C THR A 132 -6.91 -46.31 -10.02
N SER A 133 -7.72 -47.32 -9.70
CA SER A 133 -7.96 -47.80 -8.34
C SER A 133 -6.68 -48.42 -7.75
N GLY A 134 -5.99 -47.66 -6.91
CA GLY A 134 -4.97 -48.18 -6.01
C GLY A 134 -5.62 -48.91 -4.83
N LYS A 135 -5.05 -50.06 -4.44
CA LYS A 135 -5.49 -50.90 -3.31
C LYS A 135 -5.78 -50.08 -2.04
N ALA A 136 -6.95 -50.31 -1.45
CA ALA A 136 -7.34 -49.76 -0.15
C ALA A 136 -6.37 -50.25 0.95
N ASP A 137 -5.71 -49.30 1.61
CA ASP A 137 -4.96 -49.54 2.85
C ASP A 137 -5.98 -49.71 3.99
N ASN A 138 -6.07 -50.90 4.57
CA ASN A 138 -7.02 -51.31 5.62
C ASN A 138 -6.67 -50.75 7.02
N ARG A 139 -5.92 -49.64 7.11
CA ARG A 139 -5.68 -48.95 8.38
C ARG A 139 -6.88 -48.08 8.71
N ALA A 140 -7.34 -48.12 9.96
CA ALA A 140 -8.43 -47.28 10.44
C ALA A 140 -8.15 -45.81 10.07
N PRO A 141 -9.14 -45.10 9.51
CA PRO A 141 -8.95 -43.73 9.09
C PRO A 141 -8.57 -42.88 10.30
N PHE A 142 -7.47 -42.15 10.17
CA PHE A 142 -7.02 -41.20 11.20
C PHE A 142 -6.87 -39.82 10.58
N PHE A 143 -7.09 -38.81 11.40
CA PHE A 143 -7.00 -37.41 11.02
C PHE A 143 -6.50 -36.63 12.24
N ASN A 144 -5.52 -35.75 12.03
CA ASN A 144 -5.09 -34.80 13.06
C ASN A 144 -4.47 -33.54 12.44
N ILE A 145 -4.69 -32.40 13.08
CA ILE A 145 -3.95 -31.17 12.77
C ILE A 145 -2.66 -31.12 13.59
N VAL A 146 -1.53 -30.93 12.91
CA VAL A 146 -0.19 -30.87 13.51
C VAL A 146 0.22 -29.41 13.78
N SER A 147 -0.09 -28.50 12.85
CA SER A 147 0.31 -27.10 12.95
C SER A 147 -0.65 -26.18 12.20
N PRO A 148 -0.91 -24.96 12.69
CA PRO A 148 -0.53 -24.47 14.01
C PRO A 148 -1.31 -25.18 15.13
N PRO A 149 -0.70 -25.41 16.32
CA PRO A 149 -1.41 -26.03 17.43
C PRO A 149 -2.57 -25.14 17.92
N VAL A 150 -3.57 -25.74 18.55
CA VAL A 150 -4.74 -25.01 19.05
C VAL A 150 -4.30 -23.89 20.00
N GLY A 151 -4.73 -22.65 19.70
CA GLY A 151 -4.38 -21.47 20.50
C GLY A 151 -3.00 -20.86 20.19
N ALA A 152 -2.29 -21.35 19.16
CA ALA A 152 -1.00 -20.80 18.75
C ALA A 152 -1.07 -19.30 18.43
N VAL A 153 0.04 -18.59 18.70
CA VAL A 153 0.27 -17.24 18.20
C VAL A 153 1.25 -17.31 17.05
N VAL A 154 0.82 -16.91 15.86
CA VAL A 154 1.65 -16.89 14.64
C VAL A 154 2.05 -15.44 14.32
N SER A 155 3.28 -15.25 13.87
CA SER A 155 3.86 -13.93 13.53
C SER A 155 4.10 -13.74 12.03
N LYS A 156 4.03 -14.81 11.24
CA LYS A 156 4.18 -14.79 9.77
C LYS A 156 2.81 -14.91 9.10
N ASN A 157 2.63 -14.20 8.00
CA ASN A 157 1.47 -14.30 7.11
C ASN A 157 1.99 -14.17 5.67
N PRO A 158 1.68 -15.10 4.75
CA PRO A 158 0.72 -16.20 4.91
C PRO A 158 1.19 -17.36 5.80
N VAL A 159 0.23 -18.13 6.32
CA VAL A 159 0.45 -19.26 7.23
C VAL A 159 0.37 -20.58 6.45
N THR A 160 1.06 -21.61 6.92
CA THR A 160 0.90 -22.99 6.44
C THR A 160 0.20 -23.82 7.51
N ILE A 161 -0.91 -24.48 7.15
CA ILE A 161 -1.61 -25.43 8.02
C ILE A 161 -1.21 -26.84 7.58
N VAL A 162 -0.77 -27.65 8.54
CA VAL A 162 -0.26 -29.01 8.31
C VAL A 162 -1.03 -29.98 9.19
N GLY A 163 -1.39 -31.13 8.62
CA GLY A 163 -1.96 -32.24 9.37
C GLY A 163 -1.60 -33.58 8.74
N GLN A 164 -2.04 -34.67 9.37
CA GLN A 164 -1.92 -36.01 8.83
C GLN A 164 -3.31 -36.60 8.60
N ALA A 165 -3.46 -37.34 7.51
CA ALA A 165 -4.69 -38.03 7.16
C ALA A 165 -4.39 -39.18 6.18
N SER A 166 -5.28 -40.18 6.14
CA SER A 166 -5.23 -41.25 5.14
C SER A 166 -5.32 -40.70 3.71
N GLU A 167 -4.59 -41.31 2.77
CA GLU A 167 -4.40 -40.77 1.41
C GLU A 167 -5.63 -40.84 0.51
N ASN A 168 -6.63 -41.63 0.89
CA ASN A 168 -7.89 -41.78 0.18
C ASN A 168 -8.90 -40.64 0.45
N TYR A 169 -8.54 -39.65 1.28
CA TYR A 169 -9.41 -38.52 1.59
C TYR A 169 -9.04 -37.26 0.80
N VAL A 170 -10.06 -36.47 0.45
CA VAL A 170 -9.88 -35.07 0.08
C VAL A 170 -10.04 -34.22 1.33
N ILE A 171 -8.99 -33.49 1.69
CA ILE A 171 -8.99 -32.60 2.86
C ILE A 171 -9.31 -31.19 2.39
N VAL A 172 -10.39 -30.62 2.90
CA VAL A 172 -10.89 -29.29 2.52
C VAL A 172 -10.75 -28.33 3.70
N LEU A 173 -9.98 -27.26 3.49
CA LEU A 173 -9.91 -26.11 4.38
C LEU A 173 -11.02 -25.13 4.03
N SER A 174 -11.80 -24.72 5.03
CA SER A 174 -12.85 -23.73 4.90
C SER A 174 -12.68 -22.59 5.91
N GLN A 175 -13.12 -21.40 5.54
CA GLN A 175 -13.21 -20.23 6.43
C GLN A 175 -14.62 -19.66 6.34
N ALA A 176 -15.29 -19.49 7.48
CA ALA A 176 -16.71 -19.12 7.53
C ALA A 176 -17.58 -20.02 6.62
N HIS A 177 -17.34 -21.34 6.69
CA HIS A 177 -17.99 -22.39 5.89
C HIS A 177 -17.80 -22.31 4.37
N ARG A 178 -16.92 -21.43 3.87
CA ARG A 178 -16.57 -21.37 2.46
C ARG A 178 -15.26 -22.10 2.20
N PRO A 179 -15.20 -23.03 1.23
CA PRO A 179 -13.96 -23.69 0.85
C PRO A 179 -12.91 -22.67 0.39
N VAL A 180 -11.72 -22.76 0.97
CA VAL A 180 -10.54 -21.94 0.64
C VAL A 180 -9.55 -22.75 -0.17
N GLN A 181 -9.29 -23.99 0.24
CA GLN A 181 -8.33 -24.87 -0.40
C GLN A 181 -8.71 -26.33 -0.19
N ALA A 182 -8.39 -27.19 -1.15
CA ALA A 182 -8.56 -28.63 -1.05
C ALA A 182 -7.25 -29.33 -1.45
N VAL A 183 -6.89 -30.39 -0.73
CA VAL A 183 -5.65 -31.14 -0.95
C VAL A 183 -5.88 -32.64 -0.71
N ILE A 184 -5.14 -33.48 -1.42
CA ILE A 184 -5.07 -34.91 -1.13
C ILE A 184 -3.75 -35.16 -0.37
N PRO A 185 -3.78 -35.88 0.77
CA PRO A 185 -2.57 -36.19 1.53
C PRO A 185 -1.56 -36.97 0.68
N LYS A 186 -0.27 -36.69 0.87
CA LYS A 186 0.84 -37.45 0.28
C LYS A 186 1.75 -37.94 1.39
N ASN A 187 2.09 -39.24 1.38
CA ASN A 187 2.76 -39.91 2.48
C ASN A 187 2.03 -39.64 3.82
N GLN A 188 0.70 -39.73 3.77
CA GLN A 188 -0.21 -39.44 4.90
C GLN A 188 -0.12 -38.01 5.48
N VAL A 189 0.51 -37.05 4.78
CA VAL A 189 0.63 -35.66 5.22
C VAL A 189 -0.08 -34.74 4.24
N PHE A 190 -0.87 -33.80 4.76
CA PHE A 190 -1.46 -32.72 3.97
C PHE A 190 -0.95 -31.34 4.42
N ARG A 191 -0.89 -30.40 3.47
CA ARG A 191 -0.44 -29.03 3.69
C ARG A 191 -1.32 -28.05 2.95
N PHE A 192 -1.92 -27.12 3.68
CA PHE A 192 -2.53 -25.94 3.11
C PHE A 192 -1.50 -24.82 3.12
N ASN A 193 -0.96 -24.52 1.96
CA ASN A 193 0.07 -23.49 1.79
C ASN A 193 -0.58 -22.14 1.50
N ASN A 194 0.10 -21.07 1.90
CA ASN A 194 -0.29 -19.69 1.64
C ASN A 194 -1.70 -19.31 2.16
N VAL A 195 -2.09 -19.83 3.33
CA VAL A 195 -3.37 -19.48 3.98
C VAL A 195 -3.27 -18.08 4.56
N GLU A 196 -4.05 -17.15 4.01
CA GLU A 196 -4.09 -15.76 4.51
C GLU A 196 -4.77 -15.69 5.88
N ALA A 197 -4.07 -15.09 6.85
CA ALA A 197 -4.60 -14.81 8.18
C ALA A 197 -4.94 -13.33 8.34
N ASN A 198 -6.07 -13.05 9.00
CA ASN A 198 -6.46 -11.72 9.44
C ASN A 198 -5.76 -11.38 10.76
N PRO A 199 -5.36 -10.12 11.02
CA PRO A 199 -4.85 -9.74 12.35
C PRO A 199 -5.84 -10.09 13.47
N GLY A 200 -5.36 -10.71 14.53
CA GLY A 200 -6.17 -11.21 15.64
C GLY A 200 -6.52 -12.69 15.51
N LYS A 201 -7.68 -13.09 16.04
CA LYS A 201 -8.13 -14.48 16.05
C LYS A 201 -8.56 -14.92 14.64
N ASN A 202 -8.06 -16.08 14.21
CA ASN A 202 -8.49 -16.75 12.98
C ASN A 202 -9.05 -18.13 13.33
N GLU A 203 -10.11 -18.51 12.62
CA GLU A 203 -10.76 -19.81 12.75
C GLU A 203 -10.98 -20.40 11.36
N PHE A 204 -10.54 -21.64 11.19
CA PHE A 204 -10.72 -22.44 9.99
C PHE A 204 -11.34 -23.78 10.35
N GLU A 205 -12.11 -24.34 9.42
CA GLU A 205 -12.66 -25.68 9.50
C GLU A 205 -11.92 -26.57 8.51
N VAL A 206 -11.45 -27.73 8.95
CA VAL A 206 -10.84 -28.73 8.08
C VAL A 206 -11.76 -29.94 8.03
N ARG A 207 -12.15 -30.32 6.81
CA ARG A 207 -13.06 -31.43 6.55
C ARG A 207 -12.34 -32.53 5.77
N ALA A 208 -12.48 -33.77 6.22
CA ALA A 208 -12.04 -34.93 5.44
C ALA A 208 -13.25 -35.53 4.71
N ILE A 209 -13.17 -35.61 3.38
CA ILE A 209 -14.21 -36.16 2.50
C ILE A 209 -13.69 -37.48 1.95
N ASP A 210 -14.43 -38.58 2.16
CA ASP A 210 -14.09 -39.90 1.61
C ASP A 210 -14.37 -39.99 0.10
N PRO A 211 -13.94 -41.07 -0.57
CA PRO A 211 -14.25 -41.31 -1.98
C PRO A 211 -15.76 -41.35 -2.30
N GLU A 212 -16.58 -41.70 -1.32
CA GLU A 212 -18.05 -41.76 -1.42
C GLU A 212 -18.72 -40.38 -1.26
N GLY A 213 -17.95 -39.34 -0.89
CA GLY A 213 -18.42 -37.97 -0.71
C GLY A 213 -18.93 -37.65 0.71
N ASN A 214 -18.82 -38.56 1.67
CA ASN A 214 -19.23 -38.33 3.04
C ASN A 214 -18.16 -37.53 3.80
N VAL A 215 -18.63 -36.60 4.63
CA VAL A 215 -17.78 -35.83 5.53
C VAL A 215 -17.61 -36.63 6.82
N ASN A 216 -16.43 -37.23 6.99
CA ASN A 216 -16.18 -38.13 8.12
C ASN A 216 -15.54 -37.44 9.33
N VAL A 217 -14.83 -36.32 9.12
CA VAL A 217 -14.14 -35.59 10.19
C VAL A 217 -14.26 -34.09 9.96
N ILE A 218 -14.61 -33.34 11.02
CA ILE A 218 -14.56 -31.87 11.05
C ILE A 218 -13.72 -31.45 12.25
N GLU A 219 -12.53 -30.91 12.00
CA GLU A 219 -11.72 -30.27 13.04
C GLU A 219 -11.67 -28.76 12.84
N LYS A 220 -11.54 -28.04 13.95
CA LYS A 220 -11.36 -26.59 13.96
C LYS A 220 -9.92 -26.24 14.24
N VAL A 221 -9.34 -25.44 13.36
CA VAL A 221 -8.01 -24.85 13.55
C VAL A 221 -8.21 -23.40 13.97
N SER A 222 -7.72 -23.05 15.17
CA SER A 222 -7.77 -21.68 15.67
C SER A 222 -6.41 -21.21 16.13
N PHE A 223 -6.03 -20.02 15.68
CA PHE A 223 -4.76 -19.38 16.03
C PHE A 223 -4.90 -17.86 16.00
N ILE A 224 -4.01 -17.17 16.69
CA ILE A 224 -3.94 -15.70 16.71
C ILE A 224 -2.81 -15.27 15.81
N TYR A 225 -3.10 -14.53 14.74
CA TYR A 225 -2.07 -13.84 13.97
C TYR A 225 -1.79 -12.47 14.60
N LYS A 226 -0.60 -12.31 15.17
CA LYS A 226 -0.09 -11.01 15.61
C LYS A 226 0.97 -10.55 14.63
N ASN A 227 0.69 -9.50 13.87
CA ASN A 227 1.72 -8.87 13.05
C ASN A 227 2.67 -8.07 13.97
N PRO A 228 3.95 -8.49 14.15
CA PRO A 228 4.90 -7.73 14.96
C PRO A 228 5.15 -6.33 14.40
N GLU A 229 5.05 -6.13 13.08
CA GLU A 229 5.22 -4.81 12.45
C GLU A 229 4.11 -3.83 12.85
N LEU A 230 2.86 -4.30 12.98
CA LEU A 230 1.76 -3.43 13.37
C LEU A 230 1.74 -3.12 14.87
N ALA A 231 2.27 -4.01 15.73
CA ALA A 231 2.34 -3.74 17.17
C ALA A 231 3.30 -2.57 17.49
N PHE A 232 4.40 -2.46 16.74
CA PHE A 232 5.32 -1.33 16.83
C PHE A 232 4.73 -0.06 16.19
N LEU A 233 4.09 -0.19 15.02
CA LEU A 233 3.48 0.94 14.30
C LEU A 233 2.14 1.44 14.90
N ALA A 234 1.50 0.68 15.79
CA ALA A 234 0.20 1.04 16.37
C ALA A 234 0.27 2.09 17.49
N ARG A 235 1.48 2.49 17.91
CA ARG A 235 1.66 3.59 18.85
C ARG A 235 2.13 4.84 18.10
N ASP A 236 1.17 5.62 17.61
CA ASP A 236 1.41 7.00 17.16
C ASP A 236 1.75 7.86 18.40
N PHE A 237 3.03 7.90 18.77
CA PHE A 237 3.52 8.81 19.80
C PHE A 237 3.73 10.20 19.19
N ASN A 238 2.70 11.04 19.26
CA ASN A 238 2.79 12.43 18.80
C ASN A 238 3.26 13.40 19.90
N ARG A 239 3.46 12.91 21.13
CA ARG A 239 3.92 13.70 22.30
C ARG A 239 4.43 12.77 23.41
N GLY A 240 5.30 13.31 24.27
CA GLY A 240 5.74 12.67 25.51
C GLY A 240 4.73 12.79 26.66
N ALA A 241 5.17 12.42 27.87
CA ALA A 241 4.44 12.57 29.13
C ALA A 241 4.15 14.06 29.47
N HIS A 242 2.98 14.36 30.04
CA HIS A 242 2.56 15.75 30.34
C HIS A 242 3.14 16.29 31.65
N GLU A 243 3.47 15.37 32.55
CA GLU A 243 4.11 15.62 33.84
C GLU A 243 5.58 16.02 33.71
N LEU A 244 6.19 15.75 32.54
CA LEU A 244 7.57 16.05 32.23
C LEU A 244 7.66 17.36 31.43
N LYS A 245 8.41 18.34 31.93
CA LYS A 245 8.70 19.60 31.22
C LYS A 245 9.84 19.42 30.20
N TYR A 246 9.67 18.49 29.28
CA TYR A 246 10.66 18.16 28.25
C TYR A 246 10.12 18.41 26.86
N VAL A 247 11.04 18.78 25.95
CA VAL A 247 10.77 18.89 24.52
C VAL A 247 11.77 18.01 23.79
N ALA A 248 11.28 17.14 22.92
CA ALA A 248 12.11 16.36 22.01
C ALA A 248 12.24 17.11 20.68
N LEU A 249 13.48 17.31 20.21
CA LEU A 249 13.74 17.90 18.91
C LEU A 249 14.00 16.80 17.89
N THR A 250 13.25 16.85 16.79
CA THR A 250 13.43 15.94 15.65
C THR A 250 13.52 16.74 14.36
N PHE A 251 14.30 16.25 13.40
CA PHE A 251 14.48 16.88 12.09
C PHE A 251 14.30 15.86 10.97
N ASP A 252 13.53 16.21 9.94
CA ASP A 252 13.36 15.39 8.74
C ASP A 252 14.36 15.82 7.64
N GLY A 253 15.34 14.97 7.35
CA GLY A 253 16.37 15.18 6.33
C GLY A 253 16.09 14.42 5.04
N GLY A 254 15.48 15.10 4.06
CA GLY A 254 15.27 14.55 2.70
C GLY A 254 15.60 15.52 1.55
N GLY A 255 16.11 16.71 1.87
CA GLY A 255 16.44 17.78 0.92
C GLY A 255 17.95 17.98 0.76
N MET A 256 18.38 19.23 0.63
CA MET A 256 19.81 19.61 0.65
C MET A 256 20.34 19.65 2.09
N ASP A 257 21.66 19.55 2.28
CA ASP A 257 22.33 19.58 3.59
C ASP A 257 22.76 21.00 4.05
N ASN A 258 22.44 22.03 3.28
CA ASN A 258 22.91 23.41 3.49
C ASN A 258 22.60 23.99 4.88
N ALA A 259 21.51 23.56 5.52
CA ALA A 259 21.16 23.97 6.88
C ALA A 259 21.74 23.04 7.97
N ALA A 260 22.11 21.80 7.62
CA ALA A 260 22.49 20.77 8.59
C ALA A 260 23.69 21.20 9.42
N GLY A 261 24.71 21.81 8.80
CA GLY A 261 25.88 22.31 9.52
C GLY A 261 25.55 23.38 10.57
N GLN A 262 24.62 24.29 10.26
CA GLN A 262 24.19 25.34 11.20
C GLN A 262 23.34 24.77 12.32
N ILE A 263 22.47 23.81 12.01
CA ILE A 263 21.66 23.09 13.02
C ILE A 263 22.58 22.38 14.01
N LEU A 264 23.55 21.62 13.52
CA LEU A 264 24.53 20.92 14.37
C LEU A 264 25.30 21.88 15.28
N ALA A 265 25.73 23.03 14.76
CA ALA A 265 26.44 24.03 15.56
C ALA A 265 25.58 24.64 16.68
N VAL A 266 24.28 24.81 16.45
CA VAL A 266 23.35 25.29 17.49
C VAL A 266 23.08 24.21 18.53
N LEU A 267 22.84 22.96 18.10
CA LEU A 267 22.62 21.83 19.01
C LEU A 267 23.82 21.61 19.92
N ASP A 268 25.03 21.66 19.36
CA ASP A 268 26.29 21.52 20.10
C ASP A 268 26.48 22.66 21.12
N ARG A 269 26.23 23.92 20.72
CA ARG A 269 26.32 25.09 21.62
C ARG A 269 25.47 24.95 22.87
N TYR A 270 24.30 24.33 22.76
CA TYR A 270 23.38 24.13 23.87
C TYR A 270 23.47 22.72 24.48
N HIS A 271 24.42 21.89 24.04
CA HIS A 271 24.59 20.50 24.47
C HIS A 271 23.32 19.66 24.33
N ILE A 272 22.58 19.86 23.25
CA ILE A 272 21.30 19.18 22.97
C ILE A 272 21.53 18.02 22.00
N GLN A 273 21.04 16.83 22.37
CA GLN A 273 20.90 15.71 21.44
C GLN A 273 19.51 15.74 20.78
N ALA A 274 19.46 15.37 19.50
CA ALA A 274 18.25 15.33 18.70
C ALA A 274 18.20 14.05 17.85
N THR A 275 17.02 13.73 17.33
CA THR A 275 16.83 12.61 16.39
C THR A 275 16.69 13.15 14.96
N MET A 276 17.54 12.68 14.06
CA MET A 276 17.58 13.06 12.65
C MET A 276 16.93 11.96 11.81
N PHE A 277 15.70 12.17 11.34
CA PHE A 277 15.01 11.25 10.45
C PHE A 277 15.51 11.47 9.01
N LEU A 278 16.40 10.63 8.51
CA LEU A 278 17.05 10.81 7.20
C LEU A 278 16.46 9.88 6.14
N THR A 279 16.33 10.37 4.91
CA THR A 279 15.99 9.53 3.75
C THR A 279 17.23 8.76 3.26
N GLY A 280 17.04 7.61 2.63
CA GLY A 280 18.11 6.89 1.94
C GLY A 280 18.82 7.74 0.87
N GLN A 281 18.07 8.59 0.16
CA GLN A 281 18.60 9.57 -0.79
C GLN A 281 19.50 10.59 -0.10
N PHE A 282 19.09 11.16 1.03
CA PHE A 282 19.90 12.14 1.76
C PHE A 282 21.24 11.52 2.18
N ILE A 283 21.21 10.32 2.76
CA ILE A 283 22.42 9.59 3.18
C ILE A 283 23.35 9.33 1.99
N ARG A 284 22.79 8.95 0.83
CA ARG A 284 23.57 8.71 -0.39
C ARG A 284 24.22 9.98 -0.94
N HIS A 285 23.51 11.12 -0.94
CA HIS A 285 24.03 12.38 -1.50
C HIS A 285 24.97 13.10 -0.53
N PHE A 286 24.77 12.96 0.78
CA PHE A 286 25.52 13.67 1.81
C PHE A 286 26.08 12.69 2.87
N PRO A 287 26.94 11.74 2.47
CA PRO A 287 27.49 10.74 3.40
C PRO A 287 28.36 11.38 4.47
N GLU A 288 29.13 12.43 4.16
CA GLU A 288 29.94 13.14 5.15
C GLU A 288 29.11 13.87 6.18
N MET A 289 28.03 14.55 5.75
CA MET A 289 27.12 15.19 6.70
C MET A 289 26.47 14.14 7.61
N THR A 290 26.06 13.00 7.05
CA THR A 290 25.49 11.89 7.83
C THR A 290 26.49 11.35 8.86
N ARG A 291 27.75 11.16 8.48
CA ARG A 291 28.82 10.77 9.43
C ARG A 291 29.01 11.81 10.53
N ARG A 292 28.99 13.10 10.20
CA ARG A 292 29.10 14.18 11.18
C ARG A 292 27.93 14.19 12.17
N ILE A 293 26.71 13.97 11.70
CA ILE A 293 25.51 13.85 12.55
C ILE A 293 25.72 12.74 13.60
N VAL A 294 26.15 11.56 13.17
CA VAL A 294 26.37 10.41 14.05
C VAL A 294 27.55 10.65 15.01
N ALA A 295 28.65 11.22 14.50
CA ALA A 295 29.83 11.54 15.31
C ALA A 295 29.54 12.60 16.38
N ALA A 296 28.58 13.49 16.14
CA ALA A 296 28.09 14.46 17.13
C ALA A 296 27.13 13.85 18.18
N GLY A 297 26.87 12.54 18.13
CA GLY A 297 26.05 11.83 19.11
C GLY A 297 24.54 11.97 18.92
N HIS A 298 24.08 12.38 17.73
CA HIS A 298 22.65 12.42 17.41
C HIS A 298 22.14 11.06 16.93
N GLU A 299 20.88 10.76 17.25
CA GLU A 299 20.21 9.55 16.78
C GLU A 299 19.80 9.71 15.30
N VAL A 300 19.88 8.63 14.51
CA VAL A 300 19.38 8.61 13.13
C VAL A 300 18.14 7.73 13.03
N GLY A 301 17.02 8.34 12.66
CA GLY A 301 15.75 7.69 12.38
C GLY A 301 15.54 7.46 10.88
N ASN A 302 14.62 6.54 10.54
CA ASN A 302 14.28 6.23 9.16
C ASN A 302 13.19 7.20 8.63
N HIS A 303 13.51 7.95 7.56
CA HIS A 303 12.55 8.82 6.86
C HIS A 303 12.24 8.34 5.45
N THR A 304 12.14 7.03 5.24
CA THR A 304 11.98 6.36 3.93
C THR A 304 13.24 6.46 3.05
N TRP A 305 13.12 6.19 1.74
CA TRP A 305 14.24 6.11 0.79
C TRP A 305 14.38 7.36 -0.09
#